data_AF-A0A373ZWZ0-F1
#
_entry.id   AF-A0A373ZWZ0-F1
#
_cell.length_a   1.000
_cell.length_b   1.000
_cell.length_c   1.000
_cell.angle_alpha   90.00
_cell.angle_beta   90.00
_cell.angle_gamma   90.00
#
_symmetry.space_group_name_H-M   'P 1'
#
loop_
_entity.id
_entity.type
_entity.pdbx_description
1 polymer ?
#
loop_
_entity_poly.entity_id
_entity_poly.type
_entity_poly.pdbx_seq_one_letter_code
_entity_poly.pdbx_strand_id
1 'polypeptide(L)'
;MRKLFLFALSAILVCGCTDNDTEDNSVAFISLSTDDLTFDAAGGESSVTVELFSSSGRYKASDWELTGGESWCTPSTISGHTSISKVRFNVQANTSPNERTAAYTFTCGNASTQLVIFQEAYTMVHNPRKGELKSVLTELGFVGAPIKSLKITGTLDDNDFSVIRNMTHLINLDIGEVDVTILPTKVFRQSDIENIILPNNLSEIKESAFYNSKLLSIRIPASVETIERYAFGGCTSLATVTFEKESKLATIGSEAFKQCFDLRSIEIPARVETIGNYAFEDCGLSTVTFEKGSNLTTIGKYAFRRDSIIIYSSLEVDMSECTQVKELGDYAFAGKLWRFKIGTITPPKLGSEVFKNSSNVVLKVPAESVEAYKNSAWKFYFSSISTLDE
;
A
#
# COMPACT_ATOMS: atom_id res chain seq x y z
N MET A 1 0.56 9.42 -5.18
CA MET A 1 1.67 8.50 -4.82
C MET A 1 1.13 7.11 -4.53
N ARG A 2 1.25 6.27 -5.58
CA ARG A 2 1.53 4.81 -5.63
C ARG A 2 0.45 3.82 -5.16
N LYS A 3 -0.04 3.03 -6.12
CA LYS A 3 -0.58 1.67 -5.95
C LYS A 3 0.27 0.73 -6.82
N LEU A 4 0.59 -0.44 -6.28
CA LEU A 4 1.49 -1.44 -6.85
C LEU A 4 0.69 -2.71 -7.18
N PHE A 5 0.89 -3.29 -8.35
CA PHE A 5 0.65 -4.71 -8.66
C PHE A 5 1.86 -5.21 -9.45
N LEU A 6 2.47 -6.29 -8.96
CA LEU A 6 3.77 -6.79 -9.41
C LEU A 6 3.57 -7.96 -10.40
N PHE A 7 4.15 -7.88 -11.61
CA PHE A 7 4.62 -9.04 -12.37
C PHE A 7 5.82 -8.67 -13.28
N ALA A 8 6.95 -9.33 -13.00
CA ALA A 8 8.06 -9.70 -13.89
C ALA A 8 8.94 -8.62 -14.58
N LEU A 9 10.15 -8.46 -14.00
CA LEU A 9 11.46 -8.69 -14.63
C LEU A 9 11.65 -8.33 -16.12
N SER A 10 12.37 -7.23 -16.39
CA SER A 10 13.54 -7.28 -17.29
C SER A 10 14.43 -6.07 -17.07
N ALA A 11 15.63 -6.33 -16.54
CA ALA A 11 16.77 -5.49 -16.85
C ALA A 11 17.23 -5.83 -18.28
N ILE A 12 17.81 -4.81 -18.94
CA ILE A 12 18.74 -4.84 -20.09
C ILE A 12 18.11 -4.76 -21.50
N LEU A 13 18.35 -3.64 -22.21
CA LEU A 13 19.15 -3.70 -23.43
C LEU A 13 19.90 -2.39 -23.75
N VAL A 14 21.17 -2.58 -24.09
CA VAL A 14 22.19 -1.63 -24.53
C VAL A 14 21.87 -1.14 -25.95
N CYS A 15 21.97 0.16 -26.19
CA CYS A 15 22.26 0.67 -27.54
C CYS A 15 23.42 1.66 -27.43
N GLY A 16 24.65 1.12 -27.52
CA GLY A 16 25.79 1.90 -27.95
C GLY A 16 25.79 1.90 -29.47
N CYS A 17 25.36 3.00 -30.07
CA CYS A 17 25.65 3.28 -31.49
C CYS A 17 26.64 4.44 -31.53
N THR A 18 27.88 4.12 -31.89
CA THR A 18 28.88 5.09 -32.33
C THR A 18 28.53 5.50 -33.75
N ASP A 19 28.22 6.78 -33.99
CA ASP A 19 28.22 7.31 -35.35
C ASP A 19 29.59 7.90 -35.68
N ASN A 20 30.12 7.39 -36.79
CA ASN A 20 31.25 7.95 -37.52
C ASN A 20 30.84 9.31 -38.08
N ASP A 21 31.15 10.40 -37.38
CA ASP A 21 31.63 11.68 -37.93
C ASP A 21 31.34 12.82 -36.94
N THR A 22 32.32 13.06 -36.07
CA THR A 22 32.78 14.33 -35.46
C THR A 22 33.58 13.93 -34.21
N GLU A 23 34.57 14.72 -33.82
CA GLU A 23 35.57 14.44 -32.75
C GLU A 23 35.00 14.32 -31.32
N ASP A 24 33.85 13.66 -31.12
CA ASP A 24 33.18 13.56 -29.84
C ASP A 24 32.68 12.13 -29.56
N ASN A 25 33.45 11.42 -28.74
CA ASN A 25 33.13 10.08 -28.22
C ASN A 25 32.28 10.14 -26.92
N SER A 26 31.56 11.23 -26.65
CA SER A 26 30.74 11.33 -25.44
C SER A 26 29.53 10.39 -25.52
N VAL A 27 29.44 9.48 -24.55
CA VAL A 27 28.37 8.49 -24.46
C VAL A 27 27.40 8.93 -23.37
N ALA A 28 26.11 9.01 -23.72
CA ALA A 28 25.02 9.26 -22.79
C ALA A 28 24.10 8.03 -22.74
N PHE A 29 23.61 7.69 -21.55
CA PHE A 29 22.60 6.64 -21.37
C PHE A 29 21.52 7.12 -20.40
N ILE A 30 20.27 6.83 -20.73
CA ILE A 30 19.12 7.09 -19.86
C ILE A 30 18.66 5.76 -19.27
N SER A 31 18.57 5.69 -17.95
CA SER A 31 17.99 4.58 -17.20
C SER A 31 16.69 5.04 -16.53
N LEU A 32 15.70 4.15 -16.47
CA LEU A 32 14.45 4.36 -15.76
C LEU A 32 14.41 3.40 -14.58
N SER A 33 14.23 3.91 -13.35
CA SER A 33 13.85 3.06 -12.23
C SER A 33 12.34 2.87 -12.28
N THR A 34 11.88 1.73 -12.77
CA THR A 34 10.44 1.43 -12.83
C THR A 34 10.00 0.78 -11.53
N ASP A 35 9.43 1.59 -10.64
CA ASP A 35 8.43 1.09 -9.70
C ASP A 35 7.09 1.21 -10.44
N ASP A 36 6.68 0.17 -11.17
CA ASP A 36 5.36 -0.08 -11.80
C ASP A 36 4.53 1.15 -12.26
N LEU A 37 4.35 1.33 -13.59
CA LEU A 37 3.39 2.29 -14.16
C LEU A 37 2.20 1.60 -14.86
N THR A 38 1.59 0.67 -14.16
CA THR A 38 0.26 0.17 -14.48
C THR A 38 -0.75 0.90 -13.59
N PHE A 39 -1.90 1.27 -14.15
CA PHE A 39 -2.97 1.97 -13.47
C PHE A 39 -4.24 1.12 -13.52
N ASP A 40 -4.95 1.05 -12.41
CA ASP A 40 -6.33 0.56 -12.43
C ASP A 40 -7.20 1.52 -13.26
N ALA A 41 -8.43 1.12 -13.58
CA ALA A 41 -9.32 1.98 -14.36
C ALA A 41 -9.78 3.24 -13.59
N ALA A 42 -9.49 3.43 -12.30
CA ALA A 42 -9.70 4.73 -11.64
C ALA A 42 -8.60 5.74 -11.94
N GLY A 43 -7.43 5.28 -12.37
CA GLY A 43 -6.29 6.16 -12.61
C GLY A 43 -5.65 6.63 -11.32
N GLY A 44 -4.99 7.79 -11.34
CA GLY A 44 -4.31 8.37 -10.18
C GLY A 44 -2.94 8.95 -10.53
N GLU A 45 -2.04 8.97 -9.55
CA GLU A 45 -0.73 9.61 -9.70
C GLU A 45 0.43 8.69 -9.26
N SER A 46 1.35 8.44 -10.18
CA SER A 46 2.61 7.73 -9.95
C SER A 46 3.79 8.48 -10.59
N SER A 47 5.01 8.02 -10.35
CA SER A 47 6.21 8.70 -10.80
C SER A 47 7.35 7.72 -11.08
N VAL A 48 8.08 7.97 -12.17
CA VAL A 48 9.30 7.26 -12.53
C VAL A 48 10.52 8.12 -12.18
N THR A 49 11.61 7.47 -11.78
CA THR A 49 12.91 8.15 -11.67
C THR A 49 13.68 7.93 -12.96
N VAL A 50 14.22 9.02 -13.51
CA VAL A 50 15.02 9.08 -14.71
C VAL A 50 16.45 9.40 -14.29
N GLU A 51 17.37 8.48 -14.57
CA GLU A 51 18.80 8.64 -14.29
C GLU A 51 19.56 8.79 -15.60
N LEU A 52 20.33 9.86 -15.73
CA LEU A 52 21.18 10.10 -16.90
C LEU A 52 22.64 9.87 -16.54
N PHE A 53 23.32 9.01 -17.30
CA PHE A 53 24.75 8.76 -17.20
C PHE A 53 25.46 9.39 -18.39
N SER A 54 26.50 10.19 -18.15
CA SER A 54 27.24 10.94 -19.17
C SER A 54 28.74 10.82 -18.89
N SER A 55 29.50 10.21 -19.80
CA SER A 55 30.93 9.95 -19.60
C SER A 55 31.80 11.22 -19.69
N SER A 56 31.33 12.26 -20.37
CA SER A 56 32.05 13.49 -20.62
C SER A 56 31.64 14.66 -19.72
N GLY A 57 30.57 14.50 -18.92
CA GLY A 57 29.94 15.60 -18.18
C GLY A 57 29.24 16.65 -19.08
N ARG A 58 29.20 16.42 -20.41
CA ARG A 58 28.55 17.30 -21.40
C ARG A 58 27.05 17.39 -21.19
N TYR A 59 26.40 16.24 -20.98
CA TYR A 59 24.98 16.14 -20.67
C TYR A 59 24.72 16.14 -19.16
N LYS A 60 23.80 16.98 -18.72
CA LYS A 60 23.29 17.06 -17.35
C LYS A 60 21.95 16.35 -17.25
N ALA A 61 21.57 15.94 -16.04
CA ALA A 61 20.28 15.27 -15.80
C ALA A 61 19.04 16.13 -16.16
N SER A 62 19.21 17.41 -16.48
CA SER A 62 18.17 18.31 -17.01
C SER A 62 18.02 18.28 -18.53
N ASP A 63 18.94 17.64 -19.26
CA ASP A 63 19.10 17.83 -20.71
C ASP A 63 18.32 16.80 -21.53
N TRP A 64 17.54 15.94 -20.87
CA TRP A 64 16.64 15.03 -21.54
C TRP A 64 15.28 15.67 -21.81
N GLU A 65 14.66 15.27 -22.90
CA GLU A 65 13.31 15.66 -23.32
C GLU A 65 12.35 14.47 -23.20
N LEU A 66 11.06 14.75 -22.97
CA LEU A 66 9.99 13.75 -22.95
C LEU A 66 8.99 14.06 -24.06
N THR A 67 8.77 13.07 -24.93
CA THR A 67 7.82 13.15 -26.04
C THR A 67 6.83 11.98 -26.00
N GLY A 68 5.75 12.08 -26.77
CA GLY A 68 4.66 11.09 -26.78
C GLY A 68 3.61 11.34 -25.69
N GLY A 69 2.92 10.27 -25.29
CA GLY A 69 1.86 10.29 -24.30
C GLY A 69 0.44 10.36 -24.87
N GLU A 70 -0.52 10.41 -23.96
CA GLU A 70 -1.96 10.45 -24.26
C GLU A 70 -2.65 11.50 -23.40
N SER A 71 -3.76 12.07 -23.88
CA SER A 71 -4.49 13.13 -23.14
C SER A 71 -4.97 12.71 -21.74
N TRP A 72 -5.19 11.40 -21.54
CA TRP A 72 -5.61 10.82 -20.27
C TRP A 72 -4.44 10.53 -19.31
N CYS A 73 -3.18 10.66 -19.74
CA CYS A 73 -2.01 10.51 -18.90
C CYS A 73 -1.08 11.71 -19.10
N THR A 74 -1.04 12.60 -18.12
CA THR A 74 -0.32 13.87 -18.25
C THR A 74 0.91 13.89 -17.35
N PRO A 75 2.13 14.01 -17.90
CA PRO A 75 3.32 14.22 -17.09
C PRO A 75 3.29 15.62 -16.45
N SER A 76 3.85 15.74 -15.25
CA SER A 76 3.99 17.00 -14.50
C SER A 76 5.41 17.12 -13.92
N THR A 77 5.87 18.36 -13.74
CA THR A 77 7.29 18.68 -13.55
C THR A 77 7.89 18.21 -12.22
N ILE A 78 9.00 17.48 -12.43
CA ILE A 78 10.27 17.25 -11.72
C ILE A 78 10.57 18.15 -10.50
N SER A 79 10.81 17.49 -9.35
CA SER A 79 11.62 18.05 -8.26
C SER A 79 13.02 17.43 -8.29
N GLY A 80 14.08 18.25 -8.38
CA GLY A 80 15.45 17.84 -8.10
C GLY A 80 16.49 18.32 -9.11
N HIS A 81 17.20 19.39 -8.81
CA HIS A 81 18.42 19.78 -9.52
C HIS A 81 19.63 18.96 -9.03
N THR A 82 19.65 17.65 -9.28
CA THR A 82 20.83 16.77 -9.13
C THR A 82 20.82 15.70 -10.23
N SER A 83 21.81 14.79 -10.26
CA SER A 83 22.06 13.76 -11.30
C SER A 83 20.90 12.76 -11.57
N ILE A 84 19.75 12.94 -10.91
CA ILE A 84 18.58 12.07 -10.90
C ILE A 84 17.32 12.95 -11.00
N SER A 85 16.45 12.72 -11.98
CA SER A 85 15.18 13.44 -12.16
C SER A 85 13.98 12.55 -11.84
N LYS A 86 12.87 13.10 -11.34
CA LYS A 86 11.64 12.34 -11.09
C LYS A 86 10.50 12.89 -11.93
N VAL A 87 9.88 12.08 -12.78
CA VAL A 87 8.72 12.49 -13.59
C VAL A 87 7.46 11.91 -13.01
N ARG A 88 6.48 12.78 -12.71
CA ARG A 88 5.18 12.40 -12.17
C ARG A 88 4.16 12.34 -13.29
N PHE A 89 3.40 11.25 -13.39
CA PHE A 89 2.31 11.05 -14.33
C PHE A 89 0.96 11.10 -13.61
N ASN A 90 0.05 11.93 -14.11
CA ASN A 90 -1.34 12.03 -13.67
C ASN A 90 -2.24 11.32 -14.68
N VAL A 91 -2.80 10.18 -14.29
CA VAL A 91 -3.66 9.32 -15.11
C VAL A 91 -5.12 9.52 -14.74
N GLN A 92 -5.94 9.90 -15.71
CA GLN A 92 -7.39 10.01 -15.57
C GLN A 92 -8.03 8.62 -15.47
N ALA A 93 -9.24 8.52 -14.89
CA ALA A 93 -10.00 7.28 -14.88
C ALA A 93 -10.27 6.77 -16.32
N ASN A 94 -10.13 5.46 -16.54
CA ASN A 94 -10.56 4.78 -17.74
C ASN A 94 -12.01 4.32 -17.60
N THR A 95 -12.92 5.09 -18.19
CA THR A 95 -14.35 4.76 -18.26
C THR A 95 -14.70 3.88 -19.47
N SER A 96 -13.70 3.46 -20.25
CA SER A 96 -13.85 2.54 -21.38
C SER A 96 -13.91 1.09 -20.89
N PRO A 97 -14.58 0.18 -21.64
CA PRO A 97 -14.48 -1.27 -21.42
C PRO A 97 -13.18 -1.87 -21.94
N ASN A 98 -12.36 -1.10 -22.66
CA ASN A 98 -11.07 -1.54 -23.19
C ASN A 98 -9.92 -0.90 -22.42
N GLU A 99 -8.95 -1.74 -22.07
CA GLU A 99 -7.65 -1.32 -21.55
C GLU A 99 -6.99 -0.34 -22.53
N ARG A 100 -6.17 0.57 -22.02
CA ARG A 100 -5.51 1.60 -22.82
C ARG A 100 -4.06 1.78 -22.39
N THR A 101 -3.20 2.20 -23.32
CA THR A 101 -1.78 2.42 -23.06
C THR A 101 -1.33 3.79 -23.53
N ALA A 102 -0.39 4.40 -22.81
CA ALA A 102 0.28 5.64 -23.19
C ALA A 102 1.78 5.39 -23.25
N ALA A 103 2.38 5.64 -24.42
CA ALA A 103 3.81 5.45 -24.63
C ALA A 103 4.53 6.80 -24.60
N TYR A 104 5.60 6.87 -23.81
CA TYR A 104 6.46 8.03 -23.69
C TYR A 104 7.88 7.68 -24.10
N THR A 105 8.58 8.63 -24.70
CA THR A 105 9.99 8.49 -25.07
C THR A 105 10.80 9.58 -24.39
N PHE A 106 11.81 9.15 -23.65
CA PHE A 106 12.84 10.02 -23.06
C PHE A 106 14.03 10.08 -24.01
N THR A 107 14.50 11.27 -24.38
CA THR A 107 15.60 11.47 -25.34
C THR A 107 16.64 12.46 -24.81
N CYS A 108 17.93 12.18 -24.97
CA CYS A 108 19.03 13.09 -24.63
C CYS A 108 20.19 12.90 -25.62
N GLY A 109 20.42 13.85 -26.52
CA GLY A 109 21.33 13.64 -27.65
C GLY A 109 20.87 12.42 -28.47
N ASN A 110 21.76 11.45 -28.67
CA ASN A 110 21.45 10.19 -29.37
C ASN A 110 20.88 9.10 -28.46
N ALA A 111 20.87 9.32 -27.13
CA ALA A 111 20.33 8.35 -26.18
C ALA A 111 18.80 8.44 -26.13
N SER A 112 18.10 7.30 -26.16
CA SER A 112 16.66 7.25 -25.95
C SER A 112 16.22 6.01 -25.17
N THR A 113 15.11 6.13 -24.44
CA THR A 113 14.44 5.01 -23.79
C THR A 113 12.93 5.23 -23.74
N GLN A 114 12.15 4.15 -23.67
CA GLN A 114 10.70 4.18 -23.70
C GLN A 114 10.08 3.77 -22.37
N LEU A 115 8.92 4.36 -22.09
CA LEU A 115 8.07 4.06 -20.96
C LEU A 115 6.66 3.84 -21.46
N VAL A 116 6.11 2.65 -21.22
CA VAL A 116 4.72 2.34 -21.54
C VAL A 116 3.91 2.30 -20.25
N ILE A 117 2.90 3.16 -20.18
CA ILE A 117 1.93 3.21 -19.10
C ILE A 117 0.71 2.44 -19.56
N PHE A 118 0.27 1.46 -18.78
CA PHE A 118 -0.94 0.67 -19.07
C PHE A 118 -2.04 1.02 -18.08
N GLN A 119 -3.29 1.09 -18.57
CA GLN A 119 -4.46 1.31 -17.73
C GLN A 119 -5.57 0.32 -18.05
N GLU A 120 -6.08 -0.34 -17.01
CA GLU A 120 -7.19 -1.30 -17.10
C GLU A 120 -8.52 -0.65 -17.53
N ALA A 121 -9.58 -1.44 -17.71
CA ALA A 121 -10.94 -1.00 -18.07
C ALA A 121 -12.04 -1.66 -17.21
N TYR A 122 -13.23 -1.04 -17.16
CA TYR A 122 -14.40 -1.57 -16.47
C TYR A 122 -15.62 -1.69 -17.38
N THR A 123 -16.42 -2.73 -17.16
CA THR A 123 -17.85 -2.68 -17.52
C THR A 123 -18.54 -1.74 -16.55
N MET A 124 -19.09 -0.61 -17.01
CA MET A 124 -19.80 0.32 -16.13
C MET A 124 -21.29 0.00 -16.05
N VAL A 125 -21.81 -0.09 -14.83
CA VAL A 125 -23.21 -0.37 -14.53
C VAL A 125 -23.72 0.65 -13.52
N HIS A 126 -24.82 1.32 -13.85
CA HIS A 126 -25.54 2.14 -12.89
C HIS A 126 -26.66 1.33 -12.26
N ASN A 127 -26.63 1.15 -10.94
CA ASN A 127 -27.69 0.48 -10.19
C ASN A 127 -28.62 1.52 -9.53
N PRO A 128 -29.78 1.82 -10.13
CA PRO A 128 -30.60 2.95 -9.72
C PRO A 128 -31.30 2.71 -8.38
N ARG A 129 -31.50 1.44 -7.98
CA ARG A 129 -32.18 1.04 -6.76
C ARG A 129 -31.55 -0.20 -6.15
N LYS A 130 -31.62 -0.27 -4.82
CA LYS A 130 -31.17 -1.42 -4.02
C LYS A 130 -31.90 -2.70 -4.46
N GLY A 131 -31.14 -3.78 -4.64
CA GLY A 131 -31.62 -5.10 -5.02
C GLY A 131 -31.85 -5.31 -6.52
N GLU A 132 -31.66 -4.29 -7.36
CA GLU A 132 -31.93 -4.36 -8.80
C GLU A 132 -30.69 -4.69 -9.66
N LEU A 133 -29.51 -4.92 -9.07
CA LEU A 133 -28.28 -5.14 -9.86
C LEU A 133 -28.42 -6.33 -10.81
N LYS A 134 -29.09 -7.41 -10.37
CA LYS A 134 -29.34 -8.58 -11.23
C LYS A 134 -30.18 -8.25 -12.45
N SER A 135 -31.26 -7.48 -12.29
CA SER A 135 -32.11 -7.06 -13.41
C SER A 135 -31.36 -6.14 -14.35
N VAL A 136 -30.60 -5.16 -13.81
CA VAL A 136 -29.79 -4.25 -14.62
C VAL A 136 -28.77 -5.02 -15.47
N LEU A 137 -28.05 -5.97 -14.87
CA LEU A 137 -27.12 -6.82 -15.62
C LEU A 137 -27.81 -7.68 -16.69
N THR A 138 -29.05 -8.12 -16.42
CA THR A 138 -29.85 -8.89 -17.38
C THR A 138 -30.27 -8.04 -18.57
N GLU A 139 -30.74 -6.81 -18.33
CA GLU A 139 -31.14 -5.87 -19.38
C GLU A 139 -29.97 -5.45 -20.26
N LEU A 140 -28.79 -5.30 -19.67
CA LEU A 140 -27.54 -5.00 -20.39
C LEU A 140 -26.93 -6.22 -21.12
N GLY A 141 -27.53 -7.41 -20.97
CA GLY A 141 -27.07 -8.63 -21.66
C GLY A 141 -25.82 -9.27 -21.05
N PHE A 142 -25.51 -8.98 -19.78
CA PHE A 142 -24.32 -9.49 -19.09
C PHE A 142 -24.53 -10.83 -18.36
N VAL A 143 -25.74 -11.40 -18.39
CA VAL A 143 -26.02 -12.68 -17.71
C VAL A 143 -25.20 -13.80 -18.33
N GLY A 144 -24.32 -14.41 -17.51
CA GLY A 144 -23.42 -15.48 -17.95
C GLY A 144 -22.14 -14.98 -18.65
N ALA A 145 -21.97 -13.67 -18.82
CA ALA A 145 -20.72 -13.12 -19.33
C ALA A 145 -19.61 -13.24 -18.27
N PRO A 146 -18.38 -13.64 -18.64
CA PRO A 146 -17.24 -13.69 -17.72
C PRO A 146 -16.70 -12.28 -17.48
N ILE A 147 -17.46 -11.44 -16.78
CA ILE A 147 -17.04 -10.08 -16.43
C ILE A 147 -15.84 -10.16 -15.49
N LYS A 148 -14.69 -9.71 -15.97
CA LYS A 148 -13.46 -9.60 -15.17
C LYS A 148 -13.36 -8.30 -14.39
N SER A 149 -13.95 -7.23 -14.93
CA SER A 149 -13.82 -5.89 -14.38
C SER A 149 -15.17 -5.18 -14.41
N LEU A 150 -15.66 -4.75 -13.25
CA LEU A 150 -16.98 -4.13 -13.08
C LEU A 150 -16.86 -2.85 -12.26
N LYS A 151 -17.44 -1.76 -12.77
CA LYS A 151 -17.69 -0.54 -12.01
C LYS A 151 -19.18 -0.42 -11.77
N ILE A 152 -19.57 -0.20 -10.53
CA ILE A 152 -20.96 0.02 -10.13
C ILE A 152 -21.09 1.43 -9.55
N THR A 153 -22.10 2.17 -9.99
CA THR A 153 -22.52 3.44 -9.40
C THR A 153 -23.96 3.34 -8.89
N GLY A 154 -24.38 4.27 -8.04
CA GLY A 154 -25.75 4.30 -7.51
C GLY A 154 -25.85 3.65 -6.13
N THR A 155 -26.70 2.64 -5.96
CA THR A 155 -26.96 2.04 -4.64
C THR A 155 -26.73 0.54 -4.64
N LEU A 156 -26.34 -0.03 -3.49
CA LEU A 156 -26.21 -1.48 -3.31
C LEU A 156 -26.84 -1.90 -1.97
N ASP A 157 -27.46 -3.08 -1.95
CA ASP A 157 -27.85 -3.79 -0.73
C ASP A 157 -27.26 -5.22 -0.68
N ASP A 158 -27.68 -6.00 0.31
CA ASP A 158 -27.21 -7.38 0.51
C ASP A 158 -27.56 -8.30 -0.67
N ASN A 159 -28.67 -8.07 -1.37
CA ASN A 159 -29.03 -8.85 -2.55
C ASN A 159 -28.07 -8.55 -3.70
N ASP A 160 -27.75 -7.27 -3.91
CA ASP A 160 -26.80 -6.86 -4.94
C ASP A 160 -25.40 -7.41 -4.65
N PHE A 161 -24.94 -7.33 -3.41
CA PHE A 161 -23.67 -7.94 -3.01
C PHE A 161 -23.67 -9.46 -3.20
N SER A 162 -24.80 -10.14 -2.99
CA SER A 162 -24.91 -11.56 -3.31
C SER A 162 -24.77 -11.84 -4.81
N VAL A 163 -25.18 -10.91 -5.68
CA VAL A 163 -24.95 -11.02 -7.13
C VAL A 163 -23.46 -10.89 -7.43
N ILE A 164 -22.81 -9.86 -6.88
CA ILE A 164 -21.37 -9.61 -7.06
C ILE A 164 -20.54 -10.81 -6.59
N ARG A 165 -20.85 -11.36 -5.41
CA ARG A 165 -20.14 -12.53 -4.86
C ARG A 165 -20.22 -13.78 -5.76
N ASN A 166 -21.29 -13.90 -6.54
CA ASN A 166 -21.47 -15.03 -7.46
C ASN A 166 -20.76 -14.82 -8.82
N MET A 167 -20.13 -13.66 -9.05
CA MET A 167 -19.34 -13.40 -10.26
C MET A 167 -17.95 -14.05 -10.14
N THR A 168 -17.86 -15.33 -10.50
CA THR A 168 -16.62 -16.16 -10.34
C THR A 168 -15.45 -15.76 -11.22
N HIS A 169 -15.63 -14.81 -12.14
CA HIS A 169 -14.56 -14.29 -13.00
C HIS A 169 -14.17 -12.86 -12.64
N LEU A 170 -14.82 -12.25 -11.65
CA LEU A 170 -14.60 -10.86 -11.28
C LEU A 170 -13.29 -10.72 -10.50
N ILE A 171 -12.35 -9.98 -11.09
CA ILE A 171 -11.02 -9.72 -10.54
C ILE A 171 -10.95 -8.27 -10.06
N ASN A 172 -11.57 -7.33 -10.79
CA ASN A 172 -11.48 -5.90 -10.52
C ASN A 172 -12.87 -5.30 -10.27
N LEU A 173 -13.07 -4.67 -9.12
CA LEU A 173 -14.34 -4.08 -8.71
C LEU A 173 -14.19 -2.60 -8.29
N ASP A 174 -14.85 -1.71 -9.00
CA ASP A 174 -15.00 -0.30 -8.58
C ASP A 174 -16.40 -0.07 -8.00
N ILE A 175 -16.47 0.15 -6.69
CA ILE A 175 -17.68 0.60 -5.99
C ILE A 175 -17.44 1.93 -5.28
N GLY A 176 -16.52 2.76 -5.78
CA GLY A 176 -16.19 4.05 -5.16
C GLY A 176 -17.36 5.05 -5.13
N GLU A 177 -18.23 4.96 -6.13
CA GLU A 177 -19.38 5.86 -6.35
C GLU A 177 -20.72 5.23 -5.94
N VAL A 178 -20.70 4.15 -5.14
CA VAL A 178 -21.93 3.61 -4.55
C VAL A 178 -22.23 4.26 -3.21
N ASP A 179 -23.50 4.47 -2.90
CA ASP A 179 -23.97 4.97 -1.62
C ASP A 179 -24.03 3.84 -0.57
N VAL A 180 -22.85 3.42 -0.11
CA VAL A 180 -22.67 2.42 0.95
C VAL A 180 -21.77 3.00 2.03
N THR A 181 -22.30 3.14 3.23
CA THR A 181 -21.56 3.64 4.40
C THR A 181 -20.95 2.52 5.24
N ILE A 182 -21.50 1.30 5.18
CA ILE A 182 -21.00 0.14 5.92
C ILE A 182 -20.77 -1.01 4.94
N LEU A 183 -19.54 -1.52 4.89
CA LEU A 183 -19.22 -2.66 4.07
C LEU A 183 -19.57 -3.94 4.85
N PRO A 184 -20.56 -4.76 4.41
CA PRO A 184 -21.16 -5.78 5.26
C PRO A 184 -20.23 -6.94 5.65
N THR A 185 -20.61 -7.64 6.72
CA THR A 185 -19.91 -8.84 7.21
C THR A 185 -19.78 -9.89 6.10
N LYS A 186 -18.56 -10.40 5.89
CA LYS A 186 -18.24 -11.48 4.92
C LYS A 186 -18.59 -11.17 3.45
N VAL A 187 -18.82 -9.91 3.08
CA VAL A 187 -19.33 -9.54 1.75
C VAL A 187 -18.44 -10.05 0.59
N PHE A 188 -17.12 -10.02 0.76
CA PHE A 188 -16.09 -10.48 -0.18
C PHE A 188 -15.20 -11.59 0.42
N ARG A 189 -15.73 -12.35 1.38
CA ARG A 189 -15.00 -13.50 1.97
C ARG A 189 -14.67 -14.53 0.87
N GLN A 190 -13.41 -14.96 0.80
CA GLN A 190 -12.91 -15.92 -0.21
C GLN A 190 -13.14 -15.47 -1.65
N SER A 191 -13.22 -14.17 -1.90
CA SER A 191 -13.40 -13.63 -3.24
C SER A 191 -12.13 -13.77 -4.09
N ASP A 192 -12.33 -13.98 -5.39
CA ASP A 192 -11.27 -13.91 -6.41
C ASP A 192 -10.94 -12.46 -6.82
N ILE A 193 -11.61 -11.46 -6.25
CA ILE A 193 -11.28 -10.04 -6.47
C ILE A 193 -9.87 -9.77 -5.95
N GLU A 194 -9.03 -9.28 -6.87
CA GLU A 194 -7.65 -8.87 -6.60
C GLU A 194 -7.57 -7.35 -6.39
N ASN A 195 -8.42 -6.58 -7.09
CA ASN A 195 -8.48 -5.12 -7.05
C ASN A 195 -9.86 -4.62 -6.64
N ILE A 196 -9.92 -3.78 -5.60
CA ILE A 196 -11.16 -3.11 -5.22
C ILE A 196 -10.98 -1.62 -4.92
N ILE A 197 -11.91 -0.80 -5.38
CA ILE A 197 -12.09 0.58 -4.96
C ILE A 197 -13.31 0.64 -4.06
N LEU A 198 -13.08 1.02 -2.80
CA LEU A 198 -14.11 1.09 -1.76
C LEU A 198 -14.95 2.36 -1.89
N PRO A 199 -16.21 2.35 -1.41
CA PRO A 199 -17.09 3.53 -1.42
C PRO A 199 -16.46 4.73 -0.69
N ASN A 200 -16.58 5.93 -1.27
CA ASN A 200 -15.95 7.13 -0.72
C ASN A 200 -16.47 7.53 0.68
N ASN A 201 -17.73 7.20 0.98
CA ASN A 201 -18.39 7.55 2.25
C ASN A 201 -18.42 6.39 3.26
N LEU A 202 -17.53 5.41 3.09
CA LEU A 202 -17.47 4.23 3.93
C LEU A 202 -16.98 4.58 5.35
N SER A 203 -17.80 4.35 6.37
CA SER A 203 -17.44 4.52 7.78
C SER A 203 -16.90 3.25 8.42
N GLU A 204 -17.31 2.07 7.97
CA GLU A 204 -16.97 0.81 8.62
C GLU A 204 -16.71 -0.34 7.64
N ILE A 205 -15.68 -1.14 7.95
CA ILE A 205 -15.40 -2.42 7.30
C ILE A 205 -15.71 -3.53 8.30
N LYS A 206 -16.83 -4.22 8.10
CA LYS A 206 -17.35 -5.20 9.05
C LYS A 206 -16.56 -6.50 9.12
N GLU A 207 -16.87 -7.29 10.15
CA GLU A 207 -16.22 -8.56 10.44
C GLU A 207 -16.05 -9.44 9.18
N SER A 208 -14.83 -9.90 8.96
CA SER A 208 -14.48 -10.81 7.87
C SER A 208 -14.85 -10.33 6.45
N ALA A 209 -15.06 -9.03 6.21
CA ALA A 209 -15.50 -8.49 4.92
C ALA A 209 -14.69 -9.03 3.73
N PHE A 210 -13.37 -9.18 3.88
CA PHE A 210 -12.44 -9.72 2.88
C PHE A 210 -11.69 -10.97 3.37
N TYR A 211 -12.19 -11.68 4.38
CA TYR A 211 -11.46 -12.82 4.95
C TYR A 211 -11.08 -13.87 3.88
N ASN A 212 -9.80 -14.26 3.81
CA ASN A 212 -9.23 -15.15 2.79
C ASN A 212 -9.45 -14.68 1.32
N SER A 213 -9.58 -13.37 1.07
CA SER A 213 -9.70 -12.83 -0.30
C SER A 213 -8.34 -12.82 -1.02
N LYS A 214 -8.37 -12.76 -2.36
CA LYS A 214 -7.17 -12.63 -3.21
C LYS A 214 -6.68 -11.18 -3.42
N LEU A 215 -7.12 -10.24 -2.58
CA LEU A 215 -6.72 -8.84 -2.70
C LEU A 215 -5.19 -8.71 -2.68
N LEU A 216 -4.60 -8.01 -3.65
CA LEU A 216 -3.16 -7.73 -3.63
C LEU A 216 -2.85 -6.36 -3.02
N SER A 217 -3.79 -5.41 -3.11
CA SER A 217 -3.69 -4.14 -2.39
C SER A 217 -5.06 -3.63 -1.93
N ILE A 218 -5.06 -2.78 -0.91
CA ILE A 218 -6.25 -2.06 -0.47
C ILE A 218 -5.91 -0.62 -0.08
N ARG A 219 -6.79 0.31 -0.48
CA ARG A 219 -6.75 1.70 -0.05
C ARG A 219 -8.00 1.99 0.77
N ILE A 220 -7.81 2.28 2.04
CA ILE A 220 -8.87 2.51 3.02
C ILE A 220 -9.30 3.99 2.96
N PRO A 221 -10.58 4.29 2.63
CA PRO A 221 -11.11 5.67 2.58
C PRO A 221 -10.88 6.45 3.88
N ALA A 222 -10.69 7.77 3.79
CA ALA A 222 -10.44 8.63 4.95
C ALA A 222 -11.60 8.62 5.95
N SER A 223 -12.80 8.33 5.46
CA SER A 223 -14.04 8.24 6.22
C SER A 223 -14.14 7.01 7.12
N VAL A 224 -13.32 5.97 6.90
CA VAL A 224 -13.39 4.73 7.69
C VAL A 224 -12.90 4.98 9.11
N GLU A 225 -13.77 4.70 10.08
CA GLU A 225 -13.49 4.85 11.51
C GLU A 225 -13.09 3.53 12.15
N THR A 226 -13.60 2.41 11.63
CA THR A 226 -13.38 1.06 12.20
C THR A 226 -13.10 0.02 11.12
N ILE A 227 -12.03 -0.76 11.32
CA ILE A 227 -11.78 -2.03 10.66
C ILE A 227 -12.04 -3.14 11.69
N GLU A 228 -13.09 -3.93 11.48
CA GLU A 228 -13.51 -4.94 12.46
C GLU A 228 -12.69 -6.24 12.40
N ARG A 229 -13.08 -7.19 13.25
CA ARG A 229 -12.42 -8.47 13.43
C ARG A 229 -12.27 -9.22 12.10
N TYR A 230 -11.10 -9.79 11.83
CA TYR A 230 -10.82 -10.57 10.62
C TYR A 230 -11.07 -9.86 9.28
N ALA A 231 -11.31 -8.54 9.24
CA ALA A 231 -11.73 -7.82 8.04
C ALA A 231 -10.91 -8.18 6.79
N PHE A 232 -9.59 -8.31 6.93
CA PHE A 232 -8.63 -8.74 5.91
C PHE A 232 -7.80 -9.97 6.34
N GLY A 233 -8.28 -10.71 7.35
CA GLY A 233 -7.57 -11.89 7.86
C GLY A 233 -7.41 -12.95 6.76
N GLY A 234 -6.21 -13.48 6.62
CA GLY A 234 -5.87 -14.53 5.66
C GLY A 234 -5.82 -14.07 4.20
N CYS A 235 -5.85 -12.76 3.92
CA CYS A 235 -5.50 -12.22 2.60
C CYS A 235 -3.99 -12.41 2.35
N THR A 236 -3.56 -13.62 2.02
CA THR A 236 -2.14 -14.01 1.99
C THR A 236 -1.34 -13.23 0.95
N SER A 237 -1.99 -12.82 -0.13
CA SER A 237 -1.38 -12.07 -1.24
C SER A 237 -1.49 -10.55 -1.07
N LEU A 238 -2.07 -10.06 0.02
CA LEU A 238 -2.21 -8.63 0.29
C LEU A 238 -0.83 -8.04 0.61
N ALA A 239 -0.24 -7.38 -0.38
CA ALA A 239 1.10 -6.82 -0.31
C ALA A 239 1.12 -5.37 0.18
N THR A 240 0.03 -4.61 -0.07
CA THR A 240 -0.03 -3.16 0.22
C THR A 240 -1.35 -2.78 0.89
N VAL A 241 -1.26 -2.11 2.04
CA VAL A 241 -2.37 -1.43 2.71
C VAL A 241 -2.01 0.04 2.81
N THR A 242 -2.88 0.91 2.29
CA THR A 242 -2.71 2.37 2.38
C THR A 242 -3.96 3.01 2.95
N PHE A 243 -3.79 4.14 3.63
CA PHE A 243 -4.88 4.96 4.16
C PHE A 243 -4.92 6.27 3.39
N GLU A 244 -6.12 6.79 3.14
CA GLU A 244 -6.23 8.16 2.64
C GLU A 244 -5.72 9.18 3.66
N LYS A 245 -5.26 10.33 3.16
CA LYS A 245 -4.85 11.46 4.01
C LYS A 245 -5.99 11.87 4.93
N GLU A 246 -5.63 12.32 6.13
CA GLU A 246 -6.59 12.71 7.17
C GLU A 246 -7.53 11.57 7.59
N SER A 247 -7.02 10.34 7.58
CA SER A 247 -7.76 9.14 7.97
C SER A 247 -8.39 9.28 9.36
N LYS A 248 -9.69 8.95 9.44
CA LYS A 248 -10.48 8.93 10.68
C LYS A 248 -10.37 7.61 11.45
N LEU A 249 -9.56 6.67 10.98
CA LEU A 249 -9.47 5.33 11.55
C LEU A 249 -9.07 5.41 13.02
N ALA A 250 -9.97 4.96 13.90
CA ALA A 250 -9.76 4.94 15.34
C ALA A 250 -9.39 3.54 15.84
N THR A 251 -9.93 2.49 15.19
CA THR A 251 -9.79 1.11 15.67
C THR A 251 -9.37 0.16 14.54
N ILE A 252 -8.29 -0.59 14.80
CA ILE A 252 -7.93 -1.79 14.05
C ILE A 252 -8.29 -3.00 14.92
N GLY A 253 -9.30 -3.75 14.50
CA GLY A 253 -9.88 -4.85 15.26
C GLY A 253 -8.96 -6.07 15.41
N SER A 254 -9.39 -7.01 16.25
CA SER A 254 -8.65 -8.26 16.46
C SER A 254 -8.55 -9.07 15.17
N GLU A 255 -7.39 -9.69 14.94
CA GLU A 255 -7.10 -10.46 13.73
C GLU A 255 -7.33 -9.71 12.38
N ALA A 256 -7.46 -8.38 12.37
CA ALA A 256 -7.91 -7.61 11.21
C ALA A 256 -7.09 -7.87 9.93
N PHE A 257 -5.78 -8.04 10.04
CA PHE A 257 -4.84 -8.35 8.96
C PHE A 257 -4.04 -9.63 9.24
N LYS A 258 -4.51 -10.49 10.15
CA LYS A 258 -3.82 -11.73 10.52
C LYS A 258 -3.44 -12.55 9.28
N GLN A 259 -2.20 -13.03 9.19
CA GLN A 259 -1.69 -13.88 8.10
C GLN A 259 -1.67 -13.21 6.70
N CYS A 260 -1.56 -11.88 6.63
CA CYS A 260 -1.18 -11.20 5.39
C CYS A 260 0.34 -11.36 5.13
N PHE A 261 0.73 -12.53 4.60
CA PHE A 261 2.13 -12.94 4.45
C PHE A 261 2.96 -12.08 3.50
N ASP A 262 2.32 -11.43 2.53
CA ASP A 262 2.98 -10.55 1.57
C ASP A 262 3.03 -9.08 2.00
N LEU A 263 2.33 -8.69 3.07
CA LEU A 263 2.34 -7.31 3.57
C LEU A 263 3.69 -6.96 4.19
N ARG A 264 4.50 -6.16 3.49
CA ARG A 264 5.89 -5.84 3.91
C ARG A 264 6.02 -4.61 4.80
N SER A 265 5.15 -3.62 4.64
CA SER A 265 5.17 -2.44 5.49
C SER A 265 3.76 -1.94 5.74
N ILE A 266 3.60 -1.23 6.85
CA ILE A 266 2.39 -0.48 7.15
C ILE A 266 2.73 0.80 7.93
N GLU A 267 2.10 1.90 7.52
CA GLU A 267 2.06 3.15 8.27
C GLU A 267 0.67 3.27 8.90
N ILE A 268 0.61 3.29 10.23
CA ILE A 268 -0.64 3.35 10.99
C ILE A 268 -1.08 4.82 11.13
N PRO A 269 -2.34 5.17 10.79
CA PRO A 269 -2.80 6.55 10.85
C PRO A 269 -2.79 7.17 12.25
N ALA A 270 -2.63 8.48 12.31
CA ALA A 270 -2.43 9.21 13.57
C ALA A 270 -3.63 9.07 14.53
N ARG A 271 -4.85 8.88 14.03
CA ARG A 271 -6.05 8.77 14.86
C ARG A 271 -6.29 7.39 15.46
N VAL A 272 -5.50 6.38 15.10
CA VAL A 272 -5.67 5.03 15.63
C VAL A 272 -5.37 5.03 17.13
N GLU A 273 -6.36 4.69 17.94
CA GLU A 273 -6.25 4.64 19.40
C GLU A 273 -5.90 3.24 19.90
N THR A 274 -6.40 2.21 19.20
CA THR A 274 -6.29 0.81 19.61
C THR A 274 -5.96 -0.10 18.43
N ILE A 275 -4.97 -0.97 18.65
CA ILE A 275 -4.67 -2.12 17.78
C ILE A 275 -5.07 -3.39 18.53
N GLY A 276 -5.98 -4.15 17.95
CA GLY A 276 -6.58 -5.34 18.57
C GLY A 276 -5.62 -6.53 18.73
N ASN A 277 -6.10 -7.56 19.41
CA ASN A 277 -5.34 -8.79 19.59
C ASN A 277 -5.07 -9.45 18.23
N TYR A 278 -3.86 -9.95 18.01
CA TYR A 278 -3.47 -10.64 16.78
C TYR A 278 -3.67 -9.82 15.48
N ALA A 279 -3.86 -8.50 15.56
CA ALA A 279 -4.26 -7.67 14.42
C ALA A 279 -3.38 -7.85 13.17
N PHE A 280 -2.08 -8.02 13.37
CA PHE A 280 -1.06 -8.28 12.34
C PHE A 280 -0.26 -9.55 12.64
N GLU A 281 -0.84 -10.52 13.35
CA GLU A 281 -0.14 -11.79 13.64
C GLU A 281 0.28 -12.47 12.32
N ASP A 282 1.54 -12.87 12.25
CA ASP A 282 2.17 -13.52 11.11
C ASP A 282 1.99 -12.77 9.78
N CYS A 283 1.99 -11.43 9.81
CA CYS A 283 2.18 -10.62 8.60
C CYS A 283 3.65 -10.63 8.16
N GLY A 284 3.89 -10.46 6.86
CA GLY A 284 5.22 -10.37 6.26
C GLY A 284 6.03 -9.11 6.57
N LEU A 285 5.63 -8.34 7.60
CA LEU A 285 6.08 -6.98 7.88
C LEU A 285 7.57 -6.94 8.19
N SER A 286 8.34 -6.16 7.43
CA SER A 286 9.69 -5.73 7.79
C SER A 286 9.71 -4.40 8.52
N THR A 287 8.69 -3.56 8.32
CA THR A 287 8.63 -2.20 8.89
C THR A 287 7.22 -1.84 9.31
N VAL A 288 7.08 -1.30 10.52
CA VAL A 288 5.85 -0.67 11.02
C VAL A 288 6.18 0.76 11.45
N THR A 289 5.45 1.73 10.90
CA THR A 289 5.54 3.16 11.27
C THR A 289 4.19 3.69 11.70
N PHE A 290 4.18 4.88 12.31
CA PHE A 290 2.99 5.58 12.74
C PHE A 290 3.06 7.01 12.22
N GLU A 291 1.93 7.54 11.75
CA GLU A 291 1.84 8.94 11.32
C GLU A 291 2.14 9.89 12.50
N LYS A 292 2.63 11.08 12.15
CA LYS A 292 2.96 12.13 13.10
C LYS A 292 1.77 12.49 13.99
N GLY A 293 2.03 12.59 15.30
CA GLY A 293 0.98 12.92 16.28
C GLY A 293 0.03 11.76 16.57
N SER A 294 0.57 10.54 16.61
CA SER A 294 -0.19 9.32 16.88
C SER A 294 -0.92 9.34 18.23
N ASN A 295 -2.20 8.98 18.20
CA ASN A 295 -3.09 8.83 19.33
C ASN A 295 -3.05 7.43 19.96
N LEU A 296 -2.15 6.55 19.51
CA LEU A 296 -2.13 5.15 19.95
C LEU A 296 -1.96 5.05 21.47
N THR A 297 -2.88 4.35 22.13
CA THR A 297 -2.84 4.13 23.58
C THR A 297 -2.57 2.67 23.96
N THR A 298 -3.04 1.71 23.16
CA THR A 298 -3.00 0.29 23.51
C THR A 298 -2.68 -0.58 22.30
N ILE A 299 -1.77 -1.54 22.51
CA ILE A 299 -1.47 -2.62 21.55
C ILE A 299 -1.88 -3.96 22.17
N GLY A 300 -2.76 -4.68 21.49
CA GLY A 300 -3.30 -5.96 21.94
C GLY A 300 -2.27 -7.09 22.01
N LYS A 301 -2.69 -8.20 22.63
CA LYS A 301 -1.89 -9.43 22.71
C LYS A 301 -1.56 -9.94 21.32
N TYR A 302 -0.34 -10.38 21.10
CA TYR A 302 0.11 -10.97 19.85
C TYR A 302 -0.06 -10.07 18.60
N ALA A 303 -0.31 -8.77 18.78
CA ALA A 303 -0.71 -7.87 17.69
C ALA A 303 0.24 -7.89 16.49
N PHE A 304 1.55 -7.94 16.74
CA PHE A 304 2.61 -8.03 15.72
C PHE A 304 3.48 -9.27 15.93
N ARG A 305 2.94 -10.33 16.53
CA ARG A 305 3.68 -11.58 16.71
C ARG A 305 4.04 -12.17 15.35
N ARG A 306 5.29 -12.62 15.23
CA ARG A 306 5.85 -13.28 14.05
C ARG A 306 6.55 -14.57 14.47
N ASP A 307 5.80 -15.66 14.47
CA ASP A 307 6.31 -17.01 14.80
C ASP A 307 6.24 -17.97 13.60
N SER A 308 5.64 -17.57 12.48
CA SER A 308 5.61 -18.37 11.25
C SER A 308 7.01 -18.58 10.65
N ILE A 309 7.33 -19.83 10.31
CA ILE A 309 8.61 -20.22 9.70
C ILE A 309 8.85 -19.54 8.35
N ILE A 310 7.79 -19.10 7.65
CA ILE A 310 7.86 -18.48 6.32
C ILE A 310 8.41 -17.05 6.42
N ILE A 311 8.40 -16.44 7.61
CA ILE A 311 8.71 -15.05 7.83
C ILE A 311 10.16 -14.90 8.32
N TYR A 312 11.09 -14.74 7.38
CA TYR A 312 12.54 -14.75 7.66
C TYR A 312 13.16 -13.37 7.93
N SER A 313 12.47 -12.28 7.58
CA SER A 313 12.99 -10.92 7.74
C SER A 313 13.17 -10.56 9.22
N SER A 314 13.84 -9.46 9.53
CA SER A 314 13.75 -8.86 10.87
C SER A 314 12.72 -7.72 10.83
N LEU A 315 12.03 -7.47 11.93
CA LEU A 315 11.06 -6.38 12.06
C LEU A 315 11.73 -5.13 12.64
N GLU A 316 11.56 -4.00 11.97
CA GLU A 316 11.75 -2.65 12.53
C GLU A 316 10.39 -2.09 12.92
N VAL A 317 10.27 -1.60 14.16
CA VAL A 317 9.11 -0.84 14.61
C VAL A 317 9.56 0.57 14.97
N ASP A 318 9.04 1.55 14.25
CA ASP A 318 9.24 2.97 14.55
C ASP A 318 7.93 3.57 15.03
N MET A 319 7.74 3.54 16.36
CA MET A 319 6.63 4.20 17.05
C MET A 319 7.13 5.43 17.84
N SER A 320 8.13 6.14 17.29
CA SER A 320 8.65 7.39 17.85
C SER A 320 7.59 8.50 17.95
N GLU A 321 6.58 8.47 17.08
CA GLU A 321 5.43 9.39 17.12
C GLU A 321 4.37 9.01 18.16
N CYS A 322 4.47 7.82 18.75
CA CYS A 322 3.52 7.32 19.74
C CYS A 322 3.95 7.74 21.16
N THR A 323 3.40 8.85 21.64
CA THR A 323 3.79 9.46 22.93
C THR A 323 2.88 9.09 24.11
N GLN A 324 1.74 8.45 23.84
CA GLN A 324 0.68 8.18 24.83
C GLN A 324 0.34 6.70 25.03
N VAL A 325 1.21 5.79 24.58
CA VAL A 325 1.04 4.34 24.73
C VAL A 325 1.17 3.95 26.20
N LYS A 326 0.15 3.27 26.71
CA LYS A 326 0.05 2.88 28.14
C LYS A 326 0.48 1.45 28.38
N GLU A 327 0.13 0.54 27.47
CA GLU A 327 0.34 -0.89 27.63
C GLU A 327 0.62 -1.58 26.30
N LEU A 328 1.55 -2.55 26.36
CA LEU A 328 1.83 -3.53 25.31
C LEU A 328 1.36 -4.91 25.77
N GLY A 329 0.45 -5.53 25.03
CA GLY A 329 -0.12 -6.84 25.37
C GLY A 329 0.88 -8.00 25.34
N ASP A 330 0.48 -9.14 25.91
CA ASP A 330 1.29 -10.36 25.92
C ASP A 330 1.78 -10.73 24.51
N TYR A 331 3.07 -11.00 24.35
CA TYR A 331 3.70 -11.37 23.07
C TYR A 331 3.45 -10.38 21.91
N ALA A 332 3.09 -9.13 22.19
CA ALA A 332 2.67 -8.17 21.16
C ALA A 332 3.70 -8.00 20.03
N PHE A 333 4.99 -8.14 20.31
CA PHE A 333 6.08 -8.08 19.33
C PHE A 333 7.01 -9.30 19.40
N ALA A 334 6.47 -10.46 19.79
CA ALA A 334 7.26 -11.69 19.80
C ALA A 334 7.66 -12.09 18.36
N GLY A 335 8.91 -12.50 18.18
CA GLY A 335 9.51 -12.78 16.88
C GLY A 335 10.88 -12.13 16.76
N LYS A 336 11.41 -12.02 15.54
CA LYS A 336 12.73 -11.42 15.27
C LYS A 336 12.62 -9.91 15.07
N LEU A 337 12.73 -9.13 16.14
CA LEU A 337 13.01 -7.69 16.05
C LEU A 337 14.50 -7.44 15.86
N TRP A 338 14.84 -6.34 15.21
CA TRP A 338 16.23 -5.85 15.18
C TRP A 338 16.34 -4.38 15.64
N ARG A 339 15.27 -3.59 15.47
CA ARG A 339 15.20 -2.22 15.96
C ARG A 339 13.80 -1.87 16.45
N PHE A 340 13.74 -1.17 17.56
CA PHE A 340 12.51 -0.67 18.14
C PHE A 340 12.71 0.79 18.57
N LYS A 341 11.82 1.69 18.15
CA LYS A 341 11.79 3.09 18.59
C LYS A 341 10.43 3.39 19.21
N ILE A 342 10.40 4.14 20.31
CA ILE A 342 9.14 4.53 20.95
C ILE A 342 9.24 5.94 21.54
N GLY A 343 8.17 6.73 21.39
CA GLY A 343 8.11 8.14 21.79
C GLY A 343 7.63 8.43 23.20
N THR A 344 7.24 7.42 23.97
CA THR A 344 6.70 7.62 25.32
C THR A 344 7.79 8.04 26.31
N ILE A 345 7.48 9.02 27.16
CA ILE A 345 8.42 9.48 28.19
C ILE A 345 8.53 8.50 29.36
N THR A 346 7.38 7.93 29.74
CA THR A 346 7.31 6.87 30.75
C THR A 346 7.24 5.51 30.05
N PRO A 347 8.09 4.52 30.43
CA PRO A 347 8.03 3.19 29.84
C PRO A 347 6.63 2.58 29.97
N PRO A 348 5.98 2.16 28.86
CA PRO A 348 4.69 1.52 28.91
C PRO A 348 4.74 0.22 29.71
N LYS A 349 3.59 -0.16 30.29
CA LYS A 349 3.44 -1.46 30.95
C LYS A 349 3.62 -2.57 29.93
N LEU A 350 4.42 -3.57 30.27
CA LEU A 350 4.64 -4.76 29.45
C LEU A 350 3.75 -5.91 29.93
N GLY A 351 3.09 -6.57 28.98
CA GLY A 351 2.54 -7.90 29.14
C GLY A 351 3.64 -8.97 29.24
N SER A 352 3.23 -10.23 29.26
CA SER A 352 4.17 -11.36 29.28
C SER A 352 4.88 -11.49 27.94
N GLU A 353 6.20 -11.66 27.95
CA GLU A 353 6.96 -12.10 26.77
C GLU A 353 6.81 -11.17 25.53
N VAL A 354 6.59 -9.86 25.75
CA VAL A 354 6.31 -8.88 24.67
C VAL A 354 7.31 -8.95 23.52
N PHE A 355 8.60 -9.10 23.82
CA PHE A 355 9.70 -9.12 22.85
C PHE A 355 10.38 -10.50 22.75
N LYS A 356 9.64 -11.58 23.01
CA LYS A 356 10.19 -12.94 22.97
C LYS A 356 10.84 -13.24 21.62
N ASN A 357 11.90 -14.05 21.61
CA ASN A 357 12.66 -14.47 20.43
C ASN A 357 13.35 -13.33 19.66
N SER A 358 13.43 -12.14 20.25
CA SER A 358 14.25 -11.04 19.76
C SER A 358 15.59 -11.01 20.49
N SER A 359 16.70 -10.92 19.74
CA SER A 359 18.04 -10.83 20.29
C SER A 359 18.80 -9.68 19.66
N ASN A 360 19.66 -9.02 20.45
CA ASN A 360 20.46 -7.87 20.00
C ASN A 360 19.64 -6.69 19.45
N VAL A 361 18.44 -6.45 20.00
CA VAL A 361 17.59 -5.34 19.58
C VAL A 361 18.08 -4.03 20.20
N VAL A 362 18.20 -3.00 19.36
CA VAL A 362 18.46 -1.63 19.80
C VAL A 362 17.13 -0.93 20.09
N LEU A 363 16.99 -0.39 21.30
CA LEU A 363 15.88 0.48 21.69
C LEU A 363 16.29 1.96 21.59
N LYS A 364 15.50 2.76 20.88
CA LYS A 364 15.63 4.23 20.88
C LYS A 364 14.40 4.89 21.53
N VAL A 365 14.66 5.82 22.45
CA VAL A 365 13.63 6.55 23.24
C VAL A 365 13.97 8.04 23.34
N PRO A 366 13.04 8.93 23.74
CA PRO A 366 13.36 10.33 23.97
C PRO A 366 14.53 10.48 24.97
N ALA A 367 15.38 11.48 24.76
CA ALA A 367 16.64 11.63 25.50
C ALA A 367 16.43 11.70 27.02
N GLU A 368 15.39 12.41 27.45
CA GLU A 368 14.95 12.56 28.83
C GLU A 368 14.42 11.25 29.46
N SER A 369 14.14 10.23 28.65
CA SER A 369 13.48 8.99 29.06
C SER A 369 14.43 7.80 29.20
N VAL A 370 15.66 7.92 28.67
CA VAL A 370 16.65 6.82 28.65
C VAL A 370 16.83 6.18 30.02
N GLU A 371 16.96 6.97 31.08
CA GLU A 371 17.18 6.47 32.44
C GLU A 371 15.93 5.77 33.00
N ALA A 372 14.73 6.25 32.67
CA ALA A 372 13.49 5.60 33.07
C ALA A 372 13.38 4.20 32.43
N TYR A 373 13.74 4.07 31.15
CA TYR A 373 13.75 2.78 30.45
C TYR A 373 14.81 1.83 31.01
N LYS A 374 16.03 2.31 31.27
CA LYS A 374 17.12 1.52 31.90
C LYS A 374 16.77 1.01 33.29
N ASN A 375 15.88 1.69 34.01
CA ASN A 375 15.41 1.28 35.34
C ASN A 375 14.10 0.47 35.32
N SER A 376 13.55 0.18 34.14
CA SER A 376 12.30 -0.56 33.97
C SER A 376 12.51 -2.01 33.53
N ALA A 377 11.42 -2.77 33.39
CA ALA A 377 11.45 -4.12 32.81
C ALA A 377 11.93 -4.16 31.35
N TRP A 378 11.88 -3.02 30.63
CA TRP A 378 12.34 -2.94 29.25
C TRP A 378 13.82 -3.32 29.09
N LYS A 379 14.66 -3.00 30.08
CA LYS A 379 16.11 -3.27 30.04
C LYS A 379 16.48 -4.73 29.81
N PHE A 380 15.58 -5.67 30.12
CA PHE A 380 15.84 -7.10 29.97
C PHE A 380 15.68 -7.59 28.53
N TYR A 381 15.07 -6.79 27.65
CA TYR A 381 14.75 -7.17 26.27
C TYR A 381 15.67 -6.56 25.20
N PHE A 382 16.47 -5.55 25.55
CA PHE A 382 17.26 -4.78 24.59
C PHE A 382 18.75 -4.81 24.94
N SER A 383 19.60 -4.93 23.92
CA SER A 383 21.06 -4.93 24.08
C SER A 383 21.61 -3.53 24.36
N SER A 384 20.93 -2.50 23.86
CA SER A 384 21.23 -1.10 24.16
C SER A 384 19.94 -0.27 24.20
N ILE A 385 20.00 0.79 25.01
CA ILE A 385 18.96 1.83 25.10
C ILE A 385 19.65 3.17 24.89
N SER A 386 19.34 3.83 23.78
CA SER A 386 19.91 5.12 23.36
C SER A 386 18.82 6.14 23.04
N THR A 387 19.22 7.35 22.68
CA THR A 387 18.28 8.42 22.32
C THR A 387 17.71 8.18 20.91
N LEU A 388 16.62 8.87 20.56
CA LEU A 388 16.07 8.89 19.20
C LEU A 388 16.95 9.68 18.20
N ASP A 389 17.75 10.63 18.72
CA ASP A 389 18.56 11.56 17.92
C ASP A 389 19.96 11.02 17.56
N GLU A 390 20.44 10.02 18.30
CA GLU A 390 21.55 9.12 17.93
C GLU A 390 21.02 7.97 17.08
#